data_AF-A0A399SZM8-F1
#
_entry.id   AF-A0A399SZM8-F1
#
_cell.length_a   1.000
_cell.length_b   1.000
_cell.length_c   1.000
_cell.angle_alpha   90.00
_cell.angle_beta   90.00
_cell.angle_gamma   90.00
#
_symmetry.space_group_name_H-M   'P 1'
#
loop_
_entity.id
_entity.type
_entity.pdbx_description
1 polymer ?
#
loop_
_entity_poly.entity_id
_entity_poly.type
_entity_poly.pdbx_seq_one_letter_code
_entity_poly.pdbx_strand_id
1 'polypeptide(L)'
;MKKVIKIILLSPLVIILAALVILPVKYSPTYVYRLISQNVADVYDYQKYENRVIKGSDDTFQFEKKLDEAYVEALFQDRVVNSGFKTFDEWAEKSQTTALIFIRKDTILHEKYFYDDTGNYA
;
A
#
# COMPACT_ATOMS: atom_id res chain seq x y z
N MET A 1 38.89 -20.92 -14.46
CA MET A 1 37.61 -21.51 -14.02
C MET A 1 37.43 -21.54 -12.50
N LYS A 2 38.26 -22.28 -11.71
CA LYS A 2 38.09 -22.36 -10.24
C LYS A 2 38.06 -21.00 -9.49
N LYS A 3 38.92 -20.05 -9.88
CA LYS A 3 38.93 -18.68 -9.30
C LYS A 3 37.69 -17.87 -9.65
N VAL A 4 37.21 -17.97 -10.90
CA VAL A 4 36.01 -17.28 -11.38
C VAL A 4 34.77 -17.81 -10.65
N ILE A 5 34.65 -19.12 -10.49
CA ILE A 5 33.58 -19.76 -9.71
C ILE A 5 33.61 -19.30 -8.25
N LYS A 6 34.80 -19.24 -7.63
CA LYS A 6 34.94 -18.70 -6.26
C LYS A 6 34.48 -17.25 -6.15
N ILE A 7 34.85 -16.39 -7.11
CA ILE A 7 34.45 -14.98 -7.13
C ILE A 7 32.93 -14.84 -7.27
N ILE A 8 32.32 -15.62 -8.16
CA ILE A 8 30.85 -15.64 -8.34
C ILE A 8 30.13 -16.12 -7.08
N LEU A 9 30.70 -17.06 -6.33
CA LEU A 9 30.14 -17.53 -5.06
C LEU A 9 30.36 -16.56 -3.90
N LEU A 10 31.46 -15.80 -3.91
CA LEU A 10 31.80 -14.86 -2.84
C LEU A 10 31.18 -13.47 -3.05
N SER A 11 30.93 -13.05 -4.29
CA SER A 11 30.41 -11.71 -4.58
C SER A 11 29.05 -11.41 -3.94
N PRO A 12 28.06 -12.33 -3.88
CA PRO A 12 26.78 -12.04 -3.22
C PRO A 12 26.98 -11.80 -1.73
N LEU A 13 27.86 -12.57 -1.08
CA LEU A 13 28.17 -12.42 0.34
C LEU A 13 28.80 -11.05 0.61
N VAL A 14 29.77 -10.63 -0.21
CA VAL A 14 30.40 -9.30 -0.06
C VAL A 14 29.38 -8.18 -0.27
N ILE A 15 28.48 -8.32 -1.24
CA ILE A 15 27.41 -7.33 -1.50
C ILE A 15 26.46 -7.24 -0.30
N ILE A 16 26.03 -8.38 0.27
CA ILE A 16 25.16 -8.41 1.45
C ILE A 16 25.86 -7.73 2.64
N LEU A 17 27.12 -8.08 2.90
CA LEU A 17 27.91 -7.46 3.98
C LEU A 17 28.06 -5.95 3.78
N ALA A 18 28.35 -5.49 2.55
CA ALA A 18 28.43 -4.08 2.24
C ALA A 18 27.08 -3.37 2.45
N ALA A 19 25.97 -3.97 2.03
CA ALA A 19 24.63 -3.42 2.23
C ALA A 19 24.27 -3.30 3.72
N LEU A 20 24.61 -4.31 4.54
CA LEU A 20 24.40 -4.31 5.99
C LEU A 20 25.19 -3.23 6.72
N VAL A 21 26.28 -2.72 6.14
CA VAL A 21 27.05 -1.59 6.71
C VAL A 21 26.58 -0.25 6.16
N ILE A 22 26.38 -0.14 4.85
CA ILE A 22 26.08 1.13 4.18
C ILE A 22 24.65 1.61 4.49
N LEU A 23 23.66 0.70 4.47
CA LEU A 23 22.26 1.10 4.64
C LEU A 23 21.96 1.68 6.03
N PRO A 24 22.42 1.08 7.15
CA PRO A 24 22.18 1.67 8.47
C PRO A 24 22.84 3.03 8.68
N VAL A 25 23.99 3.28 8.04
CA VAL A 25 24.66 4.60 8.07
C VAL A 25 23.84 5.64 7.31
N LYS A 26 23.25 5.27 6.16
CA LYS A 26 22.50 6.19 5.31
C LYS A 26 21.08 6.47 5.81
N TYR A 27 20.38 5.46 6.33
CA TYR A 27 18.93 5.52 6.61
C TYR A 27 18.56 5.33 8.09
N SER A 28 19.54 5.16 8.99
CA SER A 28 19.43 4.72 10.39
C SER A 28 19.28 3.19 10.58
N PRO A 29 19.89 2.62 11.64
CA PRO A 29 19.73 1.21 11.96
C PRO A 29 18.27 0.79 12.23
N THR A 30 17.48 1.65 12.86
CA THR A 30 16.07 1.38 13.19
C THR A 30 15.21 1.26 11.95
N TYR A 31 15.40 2.16 10.97
CA TYR A 31 14.71 2.08 9.69
C TYR A 31 15.05 0.80 8.92
N VAL A 32 16.35 0.47 8.80
CA VAL A 32 16.79 -0.73 8.08
C VAL A 32 16.29 -2.00 8.76
N TYR A 33 16.31 -2.05 10.09
CA TYR A 33 15.75 -3.16 10.85
C TYR A 33 14.25 -3.31 10.61
N ARG A 34 13.48 -2.20 10.66
CA ARG A 34 12.04 -2.21 10.37
C ARG A 34 11.77 -2.73 8.96
N LEU A 35 12.52 -2.26 7.96
CA LEU A 35 12.33 -2.68 6.57
C LEU A 35 12.58 -4.19 6.40
N ILE A 36 13.63 -4.73 7.02
CA ILE A 36 13.96 -6.16 6.93
C ILE A 36 12.93 -7.03 7.67
N SER A 37 12.50 -6.61 8.86
CA SER A 37 11.65 -7.43 9.73
C SER A 37 10.15 -7.26 9.47
N GLN A 38 9.73 -6.11 8.94
CA GLN A 38 8.32 -5.73 8.85
C GLN A 38 7.90 -5.25 7.46
N ASN A 39 8.83 -5.20 6.49
CA ASN A 39 8.61 -4.68 5.14
C ASN A 39 8.19 -3.19 5.14
N VAL A 40 7.61 -2.72 4.03
CA VAL A 40 7.02 -1.40 3.90
C VAL A 40 5.80 -1.28 4.82
N ALA A 41 5.54 -0.07 5.32
CA ALA A 41 4.40 0.22 6.18
C ALA A 41 3.07 -0.16 5.51
N ASP A 42 2.19 -0.80 6.27
CA ASP A 42 0.85 -1.23 5.85
C ASP A 42 -0.22 -0.85 6.88
N VAL A 43 -1.49 -1.13 6.57
CA VAL A 43 -2.62 -0.88 7.48
C VAL A 43 -2.61 -1.74 8.75
N TYR A 44 -1.74 -2.76 8.82
CA TYR A 44 -1.61 -3.69 9.95
C TYR A 44 -0.47 -3.34 10.91
N ASP A 45 0.29 -2.28 10.64
CA ASP A 45 1.38 -1.82 11.51
C ASP A 45 0.92 -1.53 12.95
N TYR A 46 -0.36 -1.19 13.18
CA TYR A 46 -0.92 -1.02 14.53
C TYR A 46 -0.76 -2.27 15.42
N GLN A 47 -0.60 -3.46 14.85
CA GLN A 47 -0.37 -4.71 15.59
C GLN A 47 1.07 -4.83 16.11
N LYS A 48 2.02 -4.13 15.48
CA LYS A 48 3.46 -4.20 15.78
C LYS A 48 3.91 -3.07 16.71
N TYR A 49 3.16 -1.97 16.76
CA TYR A 49 3.50 -0.76 17.51
C TYR A 49 2.48 -0.45 18.60
N GLU A 50 2.85 0.46 19.50
CA GLU A 50 1.90 1.03 20.44
C GLU A 50 0.71 1.63 19.70
N ASN A 51 -0.46 1.08 19.98
CA ASN A 51 -1.72 1.57 19.45
C ASN A 51 -2.64 1.93 20.62
N ARG A 52 -3.57 2.84 20.36
CA ARG A 52 -4.65 3.16 21.28
C ARG A 52 -5.95 3.19 20.50
N VAL A 53 -6.99 2.62 21.10
CA VAL A 53 -8.34 2.71 20.54
C VAL A 53 -8.83 4.15 20.71
N ILE A 54 -9.20 4.78 19.60
CA ILE A 54 -9.89 6.06 19.62
C ILE A 54 -11.39 5.75 19.65
N LYS A 55 -12.05 6.06 20.77
CA LYS A 55 -13.51 5.86 20.89
C LYS A 55 -14.21 6.81 19.90
N GLY A 56 -15.10 6.27 19.08
CA GLY A 56 -15.99 7.08 18.24
C GLY A 56 -16.89 7.98 19.10
N SER A 57 -17.33 9.09 18.52
CA SER A 57 -18.37 9.92 19.15
C SER A 57 -19.66 9.13 19.26
N ASP A 58 -20.42 9.34 20.35
CA ASP A 58 -21.76 8.76 20.49
C ASP A 58 -22.77 9.47 19.56
N ASP A 59 -22.43 10.68 19.09
CA ASP A 59 -23.16 11.44 18.07
C ASP A 59 -22.28 11.61 16.83
N THR A 60 -22.68 11.00 15.71
CA THR A 60 -21.91 10.99 14.46
C THR A 60 -22.74 11.51 13.32
N PHE A 61 -22.10 12.31 12.45
CA PHE A 61 -22.69 12.69 11.19
C PHE A 61 -22.85 11.47 10.28
N GLN A 62 -24.03 11.32 9.68
CA GLN A 62 -24.33 10.27 8.71
C GLN A 62 -24.44 10.90 7.34
N PHE A 63 -23.56 10.50 6.42
CA PHE A 63 -23.64 10.95 5.04
C PHE A 63 -24.89 10.42 4.36
N GLU A 64 -25.55 11.25 3.56
CA GLU A 64 -26.56 10.75 2.62
C GLU A 64 -25.87 9.83 1.60
N LYS A 65 -26.50 8.73 1.20
CA LYS A 65 -25.94 7.84 0.19
C LYS A 65 -26.79 7.89 -1.07
N LYS A 66 -26.21 8.38 -2.16
CA LYS A 66 -26.85 8.45 -3.48
C LYS A 66 -25.80 8.09 -4.52
N LEU A 67 -25.65 6.80 -4.74
CA LEU A 67 -24.62 6.26 -5.61
C LEU A 67 -24.79 6.79 -7.04
N ASP A 68 -23.68 7.22 -7.62
CA ASP A 68 -23.56 7.71 -9.00
C ASP A 68 -22.21 7.21 -9.54
N GLU A 69 -22.10 5.89 -9.66
CA GLU A 69 -20.86 5.20 -10.04
C GLU A 69 -20.40 5.62 -11.42
N ALA A 70 -21.32 5.76 -12.38
CA ALA A 70 -21.00 6.21 -13.73
C ALA A 70 -20.37 7.61 -13.76
N TYR A 71 -20.87 8.55 -12.95
CA TYR A 71 -20.25 9.86 -12.82
C TYR A 71 -18.84 9.76 -12.24
N VAL A 72 -18.65 8.96 -11.19
CA VAL A 72 -17.34 8.79 -10.55
C VAL A 72 -16.36 8.12 -11.51
N GLU A 73 -16.72 7.01 -12.16
CA GLU A 73 -15.89 6.33 -13.15
C GLU A 73 -15.46 7.26 -14.29
N ALA A 74 -16.37 8.11 -14.79
CA ALA A 74 -16.07 9.09 -15.83
C ALA A 74 -15.00 10.10 -15.40
N LEU A 75 -14.95 10.50 -14.12
CA LEU A 75 -13.91 11.40 -13.60
C LEU A 75 -12.51 10.76 -13.61
N PHE A 76 -12.43 9.43 -13.53
CA PHE A 76 -11.17 8.68 -13.51
C PHE A 76 -10.81 8.08 -14.86
N GLN A 77 -11.61 8.29 -15.92
CA GLN A 77 -11.40 7.69 -17.23
C GLN A 77 -10.00 7.94 -17.78
N ASP A 78 -9.51 9.18 -17.73
CA ASP A 78 -8.16 9.52 -18.19
C ASP A 78 -7.07 8.77 -17.40
N ARG A 79 -7.29 8.55 -16.11
CA ARG A 79 -6.35 7.81 -15.26
C ARG A 79 -6.34 6.33 -15.62
N VAL A 80 -7.51 5.75 -15.84
CA VAL A 80 -7.65 4.35 -16.28
C VAL A 80 -6.95 4.15 -17.62
N VAL A 81 -7.23 5.01 -18.60
CA VAL A 81 -6.60 4.95 -19.93
C VAL A 81 -5.07 5.06 -19.85
N ASN A 82 -4.54 6.00 -19.06
CA ASN A 82 -3.10 6.19 -18.92
C ASN A 82 -2.40 5.10 -18.09
N SER A 83 -3.15 4.34 -17.29
CA SER A 83 -2.60 3.25 -16.47
C SER A 83 -2.41 1.94 -17.23
N GLY A 84 -3.09 1.78 -18.38
CA GLY A 84 -3.10 0.52 -19.14
C GLY A 84 -4.10 -0.52 -18.63
N PHE A 85 -4.86 -0.22 -17.57
CA PHE A 85 -5.98 -1.06 -17.11
C PHE A 85 -7.25 -0.78 -17.92
N LYS A 86 -8.18 -1.75 -17.94
CA LYS A 86 -9.38 -1.69 -18.78
C LYS A 86 -10.56 -1.02 -18.10
N THR A 87 -10.68 -1.19 -16.79
CA THR A 87 -11.81 -0.67 -16.02
C THR A 87 -11.32 0.11 -14.80
N PHE A 88 -12.20 0.96 -14.29
CA PHE A 88 -11.97 1.70 -13.05
C PHE A 88 -11.73 0.76 -11.86
N ASP A 89 -12.54 -0.29 -11.75
CA ASP A 89 -12.40 -1.32 -10.73
C ASP A 89 -11.06 -2.07 -10.83
N GLU A 90 -10.66 -2.47 -12.03
CA GLU A 90 -9.36 -3.12 -12.26
C GLU A 90 -8.22 -2.19 -11.88
N TRP A 91 -8.31 -0.90 -12.25
CA TRP A 91 -7.32 0.09 -11.85
C TRP A 91 -7.23 0.23 -10.33
N ALA A 92 -8.36 0.32 -9.63
CA ALA A 92 -8.39 0.44 -8.17
C ALA A 92 -7.79 -0.81 -7.50
N GLU A 93 -8.19 -2.01 -7.92
CA GLU A 93 -7.67 -3.27 -7.38
C GLU A 93 -6.18 -3.45 -7.65
N LYS A 94 -5.73 -3.27 -8.90
CA LYS A 94 -4.33 -3.48 -9.29
C LYS A 94 -3.39 -2.38 -8.82
N SER A 95 -3.92 -1.23 -8.42
CA SER A 95 -3.16 -0.17 -7.75
C SER A 95 -2.96 -0.39 -6.25
N GLN A 96 -3.42 -1.53 -5.71
CA GLN A 96 -3.40 -1.83 -4.27
C GLN A 96 -4.19 -0.79 -3.45
N THR A 97 -5.32 -0.34 -3.98
CA THR A 97 -6.23 0.53 -3.23
C THR A 97 -7.01 -0.32 -2.25
N THR A 98 -7.00 0.02 -0.96
CA THR A 98 -7.76 -0.67 0.10
C THR A 98 -9.24 -0.29 0.11
N ALA A 99 -9.53 1.00 -0.04
CA ALA A 99 -10.86 1.57 0.01
C ALA A 99 -10.91 2.87 -0.79
N LEU A 100 -12.01 3.10 -1.49
CA LEU A 100 -12.24 4.32 -2.25
C LEU A 100 -13.64 4.85 -1.98
N ILE A 101 -13.71 6.08 -1.48
CA ILE A 101 -14.96 6.76 -1.16
C ILE A 101 -14.96 8.11 -1.87
N PHE A 102 -16.01 8.39 -2.65
CA PHE A 102 -16.23 9.66 -3.31
C PHE A 102 -17.44 10.38 -2.68
N ILE A 103 -17.18 11.53 -2.06
CA ILE A 103 -18.19 12.32 -1.36
C ILE A 103 -18.33 13.67 -2.05
N ARG A 104 -19.56 14.09 -2.33
CA ARG A 104 -19.86 15.41 -2.89
C ARG A 104 -21.09 16.00 -2.19
N LYS A 105 -20.94 17.19 -1.60
CA LYS A 105 -22.02 17.90 -0.88
C LYS A 105 -22.69 17.00 0.18
N ASP A 106 -21.87 16.42 1.04
CA ASP A 106 -22.30 15.51 2.12
C ASP A 106 -23.07 14.26 1.66
N THR A 107 -22.93 13.91 0.39
CA THR A 107 -23.50 12.70 -0.20
C THR A 107 -22.41 11.78 -0.72
N ILE A 108 -22.43 10.51 -0.30
CA ILE A 108 -21.59 9.45 -0.87
C ILE A 108 -22.13 9.09 -2.26
N LEU A 109 -21.29 9.26 -3.27
CA LEU A 109 -21.58 8.90 -4.67
C LEU A 109 -20.92 7.58 -5.08
N HIS A 110 -19.82 7.21 -4.42
CA HIS A 110 -19.16 5.92 -4.62
C HIS A 110 -18.50 5.51 -3.30
N GLU A 111 -18.58 4.23 -2.97
CA GLU A 111 -17.94 3.65 -1.80
C GLU A 111 -17.68 2.17 -2.09
N LYS A 112 -16.41 1.81 -2.20
CA LYS A 112 -15.98 0.43 -2.41
C LYS A 112 -14.77 0.11 -1.55
N TYR A 113 -14.77 -1.08 -0.98
CA TYR A 113 -13.68 -1.63 -0.19
C TYR A 113 -13.12 -2.81 -0.97
N PHE A 114 -11.82 -2.79 -1.23
CA PHE A 114 -11.13 -3.77 -2.05
C PHE A 114 -10.30 -4.67 -1.14
N TYR A 115 -10.23 -5.93 -1.53
CA TYR A 115 -9.47 -6.96 -0.83
C TYR A 115 -8.33 -7.44 -1.73
N ASP A 116 -7.22 -7.82 -1.13
CA ASP A 116 -6.15 -8.53 -1.81
C ASP A 116 -6.56 -9.99 -2.13
N ASP A 117 -5.72 -10.66 -2.93
CA ASP A 117 -5.91 -12.07 -3.33
C ASP A 117 -5.92 -13.05 -2.13
N THR A 118 -5.58 -12.59 -0.92
CA THR A 118 -5.62 -13.37 0.32
C THR A 118 -6.87 -13.10 1.17
N GLY A 119 -7.78 -12.25 0.70
CA GLY A 119 -9.01 -11.87 1.39
C GLY A 119 -8.80 -10.85 2.52
N ASN A 120 -7.60 -10.25 2.61
CA ASN A 120 -7.32 -9.13 3.49
C ASN A 120 -7.60 -7.83 2.76
N TYR A 121 -7.75 -6.73 3.49
CA TYR A 121 -7.87 -5.42 2.86
C TYR A 121 -6.56 -5.08 2.12
N ALA A 122 -6.66 -4.70 0.84
CA ALA A 122 -5.50 -4.51 -0.06
C ALA A 122 -4.53 -3.41 0.38
#